data_AF-A0A369NKM6-F1
#
_entry.id   AF-A0A369NKM6-F1
#
_cell.length_a   1.000
_cell.length_b   1.000
_cell.length_c   1.000
_cell.angle_alpha   90.00
_cell.angle_beta   90.00
_cell.angle_gamma   90.00
#
_symmetry.space_group_name_H-M   'P 1'
#
loop_
_entity.id
_entity.type
_entity.pdbx_description
1 polymer ?
#
loop_
_entity_poly.entity_id
_entity_poly.type
_entity_poly.pdbx_seq_one_letter_code
_entity_poly.pdbx_strand_id
1 'polypeptide(L)'
;MLFAIRAILTECVERKITHLEISAIFEIIAADVSCALKRAAKSKIRRLTSTILGRLADDDLFAASVVLNTQLMLEQGQGRDGRPAPYGSELYALTARIVEQGQREGSVVEGDPLKLVDYYWGVAYLYALKRLFTFGYDMIDAADMERTLLKGGR
;
A
#
# COMPACT_ATOMS: atom_id res chain seq x y z
N MET A 1 13.50 14.08 -7.71
CA MET A 1 12.75 12.81 -7.71
C MET A 1 13.33 11.78 -8.68
N LEU A 2 13.61 12.15 -9.95
CA LEU A 2 14.24 11.26 -10.95
C LEU A 2 15.56 10.58 -10.52
N PHE A 3 16.41 11.24 -9.71
CA PHE A 3 17.71 10.68 -9.29
C PHE A 3 17.60 9.53 -8.29
N ALA A 4 16.73 9.64 -7.28
CA ALA A 4 16.50 8.56 -6.31
C ALA A 4 15.87 7.33 -7.01
N ILE A 5 14.91 7.58 -7.90
CA ILE A 5 14.23 6.53 -8.67
C ILE A 5 15.20 5.79 -9.60
N ARG A 6 16.12 6.51 -10.26
CA ARG A 6 17.16 5.90 -11.09
C ARG A 6 18.10 5.03 -10.25
N ALA A 7 18.42 5.44 -9.02
CA ALA A 7 19.24 4.64 -8.10
C ALA A 7 18.54 3.34 -7.65
N ILE A 8 17.25 3.37 -7.28
CA ILE A 8 16.48 2.15 -7.00
C ILE A 8 16.42 1.25 -8.24
N LEU A 9 16.14 1.79 -9.42
CA LEU A 9 16.09 0.99 -10.65
C LEU A 9 17.45 0.38 -10.96
N THR A 10 18.56 1.11 -10.74
CA THR A 10 19.92 0.57 -10.89
C THR A 10 20.20 -0.53 -9.88
N GLU A 11 19.89 -0.33 -8.60
CA GLU A 11 20.13 -1.35 -7.56
C GLU A 11 19.21 -2.58 -7.72
N CYS A 12 17.98 -2.40 -8.20
CA CYS A 12 17.03 -3.50 -8.44
C CYS A 12 17.37 -4.29 -9.73
N VAL A 13 17.88 -3.61 -10.76
CA VAL A 13 18.47 -4.25 -11.95
C VAL A 13 19.74 -5.03 -11.55
N GLU A 14 20.57 -4.48 -10.67
CA GLU A 14 21.75 -5.18 -10.11
C GLU A 14 21.36 -6.38 -9.24
N ARG A 15 20.30 -6.26 -8.43
CA ARG A 15 19.77 -7.33 -7.57
C ARG A 15 18.89 -8.36 -8.30
N LYS A 16 18.61 -8.16 -9.59
CA LYS A 16 17.69 -8.99 -10.40
C LYS A 16 16.29 -9.16 -9.79
N ILE A 17 15.77 -8.13 -9.12
CA ILE A 17 14.40 -8.19 -8.58
C ILE A 17 13.44 -8.22 -9.78
N THR A 18 12.74 -9.33 -9.93
CA THR A 18 11.83 -9.57 -11.05
C THR A 18 10.43 -9.03 -10.73
N HIS A 19 9.68 -8.67 -11.78
CA HIS A 19 8.25 -8.32 -11.64
C HIS A 19 7.45 -9.42 -10.91
N LEU A 20 7.87 -10.68 -11.04
CA LEU A 20 7.29 -11.84 -10.37
C LEU A 20 7.47 -11.79 -8.84
N GLU A 21 8.65 -11.39 -8.35
CA GLU A 21 8.92 -11.28 -6.91
C GLU A 21 8.11 -10.13 -6.28
N ILE A 22 8.00 -9.00 -6.99
CA ILE A 22 7.17 -7.87 -6.57
C ILE A 22 5.69 -8.29 -6.49
N SER A 23 5.17 -8.95 -7.53
CA SER A 23 3.78 -9.44 -7.56
C SER A 23 3.50 -10.41 -6.41
N ALA A 24 4.41 -11.35 -6.14
CA ALA A 24 4.25 -12.35 -5.09
C ALA A 24 4.13 -11.72 -3.69
N ILE A 25 4.89 -10.67 -3.40
CA ILE A 25 4.81 -9.94 -2.13
C ILE A 25 3.41 -9.33 -1.92
N PHE A 26 2.84 -8.75 -2.97
CA PHE A 26 1.51 -8.15 -2.91
C PHE A 26 0.39 -9.18 -2.92
N GLU A 27 0.56 -10.31 -3.59
CA GLU A 27 -0.35 -11.46 -3.53
C GLU A 27 -0.42 -12.04 -2.12
N ILE A 28 0.70 -12.13 -1.40
CA ILE A 28 0.71 -12.57 0.01
C ILE A 28 -0.08 -11.62 0.89
N ILE A 29 0.07 -10.30 0.68
CA ILE A 29 -0.69 -9.30 1.44
C ILE A 29 -2.17 -9.37 1.08
N ALA A 30 -2.50 -9.49 -0.21
CA ALA A 30 -3.86 -9.66 -0.69
C ALA A 30 -4.52 -10.92 -0.10
N ALA A 31 -3.79 -12.04 -0.05
CA ALA A 31 -4.24 -13.29 0.54
C ALA A 31 -4.44 -13.18 2.06
N ASP A 32 -3.55 -12.50 2.80
CA ASP A 32 -3.70 -12.28 4.24
C ASP A 32 -4.96 -11.44 4.56
N VAL A 33 -5.16 -10.39 3.76
CA VAL A 33 -6.33 -9.51 3.83
C VAL A 33 -7.62 -10.27 3.49
N SER A 34 -7.57 -11.11 2.46
CA SER A 34 -8.71 -11.95 2.03
C SER A 34 -9.02 -13.07 3.04
N CYS A 35 -8.02 -13.70 3.65
CA CYS A 35 -8.25 -14.75 4.66
C CYS A 35 -9.01 -14.21 5.90
N ALA A 36 -8.89 -12.91 6.17
CA ALA A 36 -9.62 -12.23 7.23
C ALA A 36 -11.11 -11.96 6.92
N LEU A 37 -11.69 -12.49 5.83
CA LEU A 37 -13.02 -12.17 5.27
C LEU A 37 -14.19 -12.11 6.27
N LYS A 38 -14.16 -12.91 7.36
CA LYS A 38 -15.22 -12.90 8.41
C LYS A 38 -15.08 -11.79 9.47
N ARG A 39 -14.03 -10.97 9.42
CA ARG A 39 -13.78 -9.92 10.42
C ARG A 39 -14.46 -8.60 10.05
N ALA A 40 -14.73 -7.77 11.05
CA ALA A 40 -15.12 -6.38 10.86
C ALA A 40 -14.03 -5.60 10.10
N ALA A 41 -14.43 -4.62 9.28
CA ALA A 41 -13.51 -3.87 8.43
C ALA A 41 -12.40 -3.17 9.23
N LYS A 42 -12.74 -2.59 10.38
CA LYS A 42 -11.76 -2.00 11.32
C LYS A 42 -10.63 -2.97 11.68
N SER A 43 -10.97 -4.24 11.95
CA SER A 43 -9.97 -5.26 12.29
C SER A 43 -9.11 -5.66 11.09
N LYS A 44 -9.69 -5.66 9.88
CA LYS A 44 -8.95 -5.93 8.63
C LYS A 44 -7.95 -4.82 8.34
N ILE A 45 -8.36 -3.56 8.45
CA ILE A 45 -7.50 -2.38 8.28
C ILE A 45 -6.34 -2.43 9.27
N ARG A 46 -6.62 -2.66 10.57
CA ARG A 46 -5.57 -2.78 11.60
C ARG A 46 -4.56 -3.87 11.31
N ARG A 47 -5.02 -5.04 10.85
CA ARG A 47 -4.13 -6.14 10.45
C ARG A 47 -3.27 -5.73 9.26
N LEU A 48 -3.87 -5.16 8.22
CA LEU A 48 -3.16 -4.68 7.04
C LEU A 48 -2.09 -3.64 7.44
N THR A 49 -2.46 -2.67 8.27
CA THR A 49 -1.55 -1.64 8.81
C THR A 49 -0.40 -2.29 9.57
N SER A 50 -0.68 -3.18 10.51
CA SER A 50 0.35 -3.88 11.27
C SER A 50 1.29 -4.68 10.38
N THR A 51 0.78 -5.37 9.35
CA THR A 51 1.59 -6.14 8.39
C THR A 51 2.50 -5.22 7.57
N ILE A 52 1.96 -4.12 7.05
CA ILE A 52 2.73 -3.16 6.25
C ILE A 52 3.83 -2.52 7.12
N LEU A 53 3.49 -2.03 8.31
CA LEU A 53 4.45 -1.38 9.20
C LEU A 53 5.53 -2.33 9.69
N GLY A 54 5.17 -3.57 10.04
CA GLY A 54 6.15 -4.59 10.45
C GLY A 54 7.16 -4.89 9.34
N ARG A 55 6.71 -5.02 8.08
CA ARG A 55 7.63 -5.19 6.95
C ARG A 55 8.40 -3.92 6.63
N LEU A 56 7.77 -2.75 6.69
CA LEU A 56 8.45 -1.46 6.53
C LEU A 56 9.42 -1.12 7.67
N ALA A 57 9.47 -1.85 8.78
CA ALA A 57 10.49 -1.67 9.81
C ALA A 57 11.81 -2.36 9.43
N ASP A 58 11.74 -3.61 8.93
CA ASP A 58 12.94 -4.45 8.80
C ASP A 58 13.21 -5.05 7.41
N ASP A 59 12.29 -4.94 6.44
CA ASP A 59 12.44 -5.52 5.10
C ASP A 59 12.67 -4.47 3.98
N ASP A 60 13.93 -4.31 3.55
CA ASP A 60 14.29 -3.39 2.46
C ASP A 60 13.73 -3.83 1.10
N LEU A 61 13.62 -5.15 0.87
CA LEU A 61 13.03 -5.68 -0.36
C LEU A 61 11.54 -5.33 -0.42
N PHE A 62 10.85 -5.40 0.71
CA PHE A 62 9.46 -4.96 0.80
C PHE A 62 9.32 -3.47 0.51
N ALA A 63 10.14 -2.62 1.12
CA ALA A 63 10.10 -1.18 0.88
C ALA A 63 10.38 -0.85 -0.60
N ALA A 64 11.39 -1.48 -1.21
CA ALA A 64 11.70 -1.33 -2.62
C ALA A 64 10.53 -1.80 -3.51
N SER A 65 9.88 -2.91 -3.15
CA SER A 65 8.72 -3.45 -3.86
C SER A 65 7.53 -2.49 -3.83
N VAL A 66 7.26 -1.83 -2.69
CA VAL A 66 6.21 -0.80 -2.57
C VAL A 66 6.48 0.37 -3.51
N VAL A 67 7.72 0.86 -3.52
CA VAL A 67 8.12 1.98 -4.39
C VAL A 67 8.01 1.61 -5.87
N LEU A 68 8.58 0.46 -6.26
CA LEU A 68 8.58 0.01 -7.65
C LEU A 68 7.19 -0.32 -8.17
N ASN A 69 6.36 -1.01 -7.38
CA ASN A 69 5.00 -1.36 -7.79
C ASN A 69 4.15 -0.11 -8.00
N THR A 70 4.22 0.83 -7.05
CA THR A 70 3.53 2.12 -7.18
C THR A 70 3.98 2.86 -8.44
N GLN A 71 5.28 2.91 -8.69
CA GLN A 71 5.83 3.59 -9.86
C GLN A 71 5.38 2.92 -11.18
N LEU A 72 5.44 1.59 -11.25
CA LEU A 72 4.94 0.82 -12.40
C LEU A 72 3.46 1.13 -12.67
N MET A 73 2.64 1.20 -11.62
CA MET A 73 1.21 1.53 -11.75
C MET A 73 1.00 2.97 -12.22
N LEU A 74 1.81 3.94 -11.78
CA LEU A 74 1.72 5.33 -12.23
C LEU A 74 2.17 5.50 -13.69
N GLU A 75 3.21 4.77 -14.12
CA GLU A 75 3.76 4.83 -15.48
C GLU A 75 2.87 4.12 -16.52
N GLN A 76 2.14 3.08 -16.11
CA GLN A 76 1.18 2.39 -16.98
C GLN A 76 0.02 3.28 -17.43
N GLY A 77 -0.21 4.43 -16.79
CA GLY A 77 -1.23 5.39 -17.19
C GLY A 77 -2.65 4.85 -16.97
N GLN A 78 -3.44 4.75 -18.04
CA GLN A 78 -4.81 4.22 -17.98
C GLN A 78 -4.85 2.74 -18.38
N GLY A 79 -5.61 1.95 -17.61
CA GLY A 79 -5.97 0.58 -17.94
C GLY A 79 -6.97 0.51 -19.10
N ARG A 80 -7.28 -0.72 -19.53
CA ARG A 80 -8.18 -0.99 -20.68
C ARG A 80 -9.61 -0.47 -20.49
N ASP A 81 -10.02 -0.23 -19.26
CA ASP A 81 -11.32 0.32 -18.86
C ASP A 81 -11.31 1.86 -18.76
N GLY A 82 -10.21 2.51 -19.14
CA GLY A 82 -10.02 3.97 -19.09
C GLY A 82 -9.74 4.51 -17.68
N ARG A 83 -9.70 3.65 -16.65
CA ARG A 83 -9.35 4.05 -15.29
C ARG A 83 -7.84 4.07 -15.10
N PRO A 84 -7.29 4.87 -14.16
CA PRO A 84 -5.89 4.76 -13.78
C PRO A 84 -5.51 3.31 -13.49
N ALA A 85 -4.37 2.86 -14.00
CA ALA A 85 -3.86 1.50 -13.83
C ALA A 85 -3.85 1.01 -12.37
N PRO A 86 -3.65 1.88 -11.34
CA PRO A 86 -3.80 1.45 -9.96
C PRO A 86 -5.12 0.75 -9.62
N TYR A 87 -6.23 1.18 -10.23
CA TYR A 87 -7.56 0.64 -9.95
C TYR A 87 -7.81 -0.72 -10.59
N GLY A 88 -6.93 -1.19 -11.47
CA GLY A 88 -6.93 -2.55 -11.99
C GLY A 88 -6.22 -3.57 -11.09
N SER A 89 -5.53 -3.12 -10.03
CA SER A 89 -4.81 -3.99 -9.10
C SER A 89 -5.77 -4.73 -8.16
N GLU A 90 -5.57 -6.03 -7.98
CA GLU A 90 -6.34 -6.84 -7.04
C GLU A 90 -6.19 -6.33 -5.60
N LEU A 91 -4.99 -5.89 -5.21
CA LEU A 91 -4.72 -5.31 -3.90
C LEU A 91 -5.57 -4.06 -3.65
N TYR A 92 -5.64 -3.17 -4.64
CA TYR A 92 -6.44 -1.96 -4.58
C TYR A 92 -7.93 -2.29 -4.50
N ALA A 93 -8.40 -3.23 -5.33
CA ALA A 93 -9.79 -3.69 -5.31
C ALA A 93 -10.19 -4.34 -3.97
N LEU A 94 -9.31 -5.16 -3.38
CA LEU A 94 -9.55 -5.76 -2.07
C LEU A 94 -9.56 -4.71 -0.96
N THR A 95 -8.62 -3.76 -0.99
CA THR A 95 -8.60 -2.66 0.00
C THR A 95 -9.85 -1.79 -0.11
N ALA A 96 -10.30 -1.49 -1.34
CA ALA A 96 -11.54 -0.74 -1.59
C ALA A 96 -12.77 -1.46 -1.03
N ARG A 97 -12.88 -2.78 -1.22
CA ARG A 97 -13.97 -3.59 -0.64
C ARG A 97 -13.99 -3.55 0.89
N ILE A 98 -12.83 -3.49 1.54
CA ILE A 98 -12.75 -3.32 3.00
C ILE A 98 -13.22 -1.93 3.41
N VAL A 99 -12.84 -0.90 2.66
CA VAL A 99 -13.29 0.49 2.88
C VAL A 99 -14.82 0.56 2.76
N GLU A 100 -15.40 0.02 1.69
CA GLU A 100 -16.86 -0.05 1.48
C GLU A 100 -17.57 -0.82 2.60
N GLN A 101 -16.99 -1.94 3.05
CA GLN A 101 -17.50 -2.67 4.21
C GLN A 101 -17.46 -1.78 5.46
N GLY A 102 -16.35 -1.10 5.72
CA GLY A 102 -16.17 -0.27 6.89
C GLY A 102 -17.07 0.96 6.91
N GLN A 103 -17.39 1.51 5.74
CA GLN A 103 -18.36 2.60 5.61
C GLN A 103 -19.78 2.12 5.97
N ARG A 104 -20.19 0.95 5.46
CA ARG A 104 -21.46 0.31 5.85
C ARG A 104 -21.53 -0.01 7.34
N GLU A 105 -20.41 -0.41 7.94
CA GLU A 105 -20.28 -0.67 9.38
C GLU A 105 -20.13 0.60 10.23
N GLY A 106 -20.01 1.79 9.61
CA GLY A 106 -19.78 3.06 10.31
C GLY A 106 -18.38 3.21 10.95
N SER A 107 -17.43 2.32 10.64
CA SER A 107 -16.07 2.31 11.20
C SER A 107 -15.03 3.06 10.36
N VAL A 108 -15.32 3.29 9.07
CA VAL A 108 -14.46 4.01 8.11
C VAL A 108 -15.08 5.35 7.74
N VAL A 109 -14.25 6.34 7.41
CA VAL A 109 -14.68 7.67 6.97
C VAL A 109 -15.51 7.62 5.68
N GLU A 110 -16.46 8.54 5.54
CA GLU A 110 -17.25 8.66 4.31
C GLU A 110 -16.39 9.17 3.15
N GLY A 111 -16.73 8.78 1.93
CA GLY A 111 -16.04 9.23 0.73
C GLY A 111 -15.95 8.15 -0.34
N ASP A 112 -15.33 8.49 -1.47
CA ASP A 112 -15.07 7.53 -2.54
C ASP A 112 -14.06 6.45 -2.08
N PRO A 113 -14.41 5.15 -2.14
CA PRO A 113 -13.54 4.09 -1.62
C PRO A 113 -12.17 4.03 -2.29
N LEU A 114 -12.08 4.24 -3.61
CA LEU A 114 -10.82 4.18 -4.34
C LEU A 114 -9.91 5.36 -3.97
N LYS A 115 -10.47 6.57 -3.81
CA LYS A 115 -9.73 7.73 -3.33
C LYS A 115 -9.20 7.54 -1.90
N LEU A 116 -9.96 6.88 -1.03
CA LEU A 116 -9.50 6.57 0.33
C LEU A 116 -8.36 5.53 0.31
N VAL A 117 -8.44 4.56 -0.60
CA VAL A 117 -7.37 3.58 -0.84
C VAL A 117 -6.10 4.26 -1.36
N ASP A 118 -6.22 5.25 -2.25
CA ASP A 118 -5.09 6.07 -2.71
C ASP A 118 -4.40 6.80 -1.55
N TYR A 119 -5.16 7.37 -0.62
CA TYR A 119 -4.57 8.03 0.55
C TYR A 119 -3.83 7.04 1.45
N TYR A 120 -4.42 5.88 1.70
CA TYR A 120 -3.81 4.84 2.53
C TYR A 120 -2.50 4.32 1.92
N TRP A 121 -2.51 3.92 0.64
CA TRP A 121 -1.32 3.41 -0.05
C TRP A 121 -0.31 4.51 -0.40
N GLY A 122 -0.76 5.74 -0.63
CA GLY A 122 0.12 6.90 -0.82
C GLY A 122 0.97 7.19 0.42
N VAL A 123 0.40 7.02 1.61
CA VAL A 123 1.14 7.08 2.87
C VAL A 123 2.15 5.93 2.98
N ALA A 124 1.74 4.69 2.69
CA ALA A 124 2.67 3.54 2.67
C ALA A 124 3.85 3.77 1.72
N TYR A 125 3.56 4.27 0.52
CA TYR A 125 4.54 4.62 -0.51
C TYR A 125 5.53 5.69 -0.03
N LEU A 126 5.04 6.79 0.55
CA LEU A 126 5.90 7.86 1.05
C LEU A 126 6.88 7.35 2.12
N TYR A 127 6.42 6.51 3.05
CA TYR A 127 7.27 6.00 4.11
C TYR A 127 8.21 4.88 3.64
N ALA A 128 7.83 4.11 2.62
CA ALA A 128 8.76 3.22 1.91
C ALA A 128 9.90 4.02 1.25
N LEU A 129 9.59 5.13 0.56
CA LEU A 129 10.59 6.03 -0.01
C LEU A 129 11.52 6.62 1.04
N LYS A 130 10.95 7.17 2.12
CA LYS A 130 11.75 7.76 3.20
C LYS A 130 12.72 6.74 3.79
N ARG A 131 12.29 5.49 3.96
CA ARG A 131 13.16 4.41 4.47
C ARG A 131 14.35 4.17 3.57
N LEU A 132 14.12 4.08 2.26
CA LEU A 132 15.17 3.72 1.31
C LEU A 132 16.19 4.86 1.09
N PHE A 133 15.80 6.12 1.28
CA PHE A 133 16.60 7.26 0.83
C PHE A 133 16.87 8.34 1.86
N THR A 134 16.34 8.22 3.07
CA THR A 134 16.47 9.22 4.12
C THR A 134 16.82 8.53 5.43
N PHE A 135 17.51 9.23 6.32
CA PHE A 135 17.84 8.78 7.67
C PHE A 135 17.39 9.82 8.69
N GLY A 136 17.12 9.39 9.93
CA GLY A 136 16.82 10.31 11.04
C GLY A 136 15.45 11.02 10.97
N TYR A 137 14.48 10.45 10.26
CA TYR A 137 13.10 10.94 10.22
C TYR A 137 12.20 10.07 11.11
N ASP A 138 11.13 10.66 11.64
CA ASP A 138 10.15 9.90 12.40
C ASP A 138 9.36 8.96 11.49
N MET A 139 9.45 7.66 11.76
CA MET A 139 8.67 6.65 11.07
C MET A 139 7.19 6.78 11.44
N ILE A 140 6.33 6.48 10.46
CA ILE A 140 4.90 6.41 10.68
C ILE A 140 4.54 5.27 11.63
N ASP A 141 3.56 5.50 12.51
CA ASP A 141 3.00 4.47 13.37
C ASP A 141 1.61 3.98 12.90
N ALA A 142 1.05 3.02 13.63
CA ALA A 142 -0.25 2.45 13.30
C ALA A 142 -1.38 3.49 13.38
N ALA A 143 -1.34 4.42 14.34
CA ALA A 143 -2.39 5.42 14.49
C ALA A 143 -2.37 6.44 13.33
N ASP A 144 -1.18 6.84 12.90
CA ASP A 144 -0.96 7.73 11.76
C ASP A 144 -1.42 7.13 10.43
N MET A 145 -1.30 5.81 10.28
CA MET A 145 -1.78 5.10 9.09
C MET A 145 -3.28 4.80 9.19
N GLU A 146 -3.77 4.38 10.35
CA GLU A 146 -5.19 4.08 10.60
C GLU A 146 -6.09 5.31 10.39
N ARG A 147 -5.63 6.51 10.75
CA ARG A 147 -6.41 7.74 10.60
C ARG A 147 -6.73 8.13 9.15
N THR A 148 -6.05 7.54 8.17
CA THR A 148 -6.38 7.79 6.76
C THR A 148 -7.70 7.13 6.36
N LEU A 149 -8.15 6.11 7.11
CA LEU A 149 -9.37 5.36 6.83
C LEU A 149 -10.36 5.33 8.00
N LEU A 150 -9.91 5.14 9.24
CA LEU A 150 -10.80 4.88 10.37
C LEU A 150 -11.39 6.15 10.99
N LYS A 151 -12.68 6.10 11.33
CA LYS A 151 -13.34 7.16 12.13
C LYS A 151 -12.86 7.12 13.58
N GLY A 152 -12.72 8.30 14.18
CA GLY A 152 -12.42 8.45 15.60
C GLY A 152 -11.05 7.91 15.99
N GLY A 153 -10.01 8.26 15.22
CA GLY A 153 -8.62 7.92 15.53
C GLY A 153 -8.12 8.61 16.79
N ARG A 154 -8.55 8.10 17.95
CA ARG A 154 -7.94 8.12 19.29
C ARG A 154 -8.79 7.25 20.21
#